data_AF-A0A367IZ58-F1
#
_entry.id   AF-A0A367IZ58-F1
#
_cell.length_a   1.000
_cell.length_b   1.000
_cell.length_c   1.000
_cell.angle_alpha   90.00
_cell.angle_beta   90.00
_cell.angle_gamma   90.00
#
_symmetry.space_group_name_H-M   'P 1'
#
loop_
_entity.id
_entity.type
_entity.pdbx_description
1 polymer ?
#
loop_
_entity_poly.entity_id
_entity_poly.type
_entity_poly.pdbx_seq_one_letter_code
_entity_poly.pdbx_strand_id
1 'polypeptide(L)'
;SDSEPLFSYITYIARNLVQCSRERIYHQHTLLPSLSKFVKTIFKKCRLSPAVIVVGLIYLDRLKKNLPNGAKGEYDTPYKLFLAAMILATKYIEDHSGHAVHIYRVVSPIYTPRELNEMERSFLNILKFNLYVDSDQVDKFVKAHQDKLQLHFA
;
A
#
# COMPACT_ATOMS: atom_id res chain seq x y z
N SER A 1 -13.13 -0.76 17.26
CA SER A 1 -12.79 0.66 17.30
C SER A 1 -11.98 1.02 16.06
N ASP A 2 -11.92 2.30 15.68
CA ASP A 2 -11.13 2.74 14.53
C ASP A 2 -9.61 2.76 14.79
N SER A 3 -9.17 2.38 15.98
CA SER A 3 -7.79 2.49 16.46
C SER A 3 -7.14 1.11 16.59
N GLU A 4 -6.77 0.52 15.47
CA GLU A 4 -5.70 -0.48 15.47
C GLU A 4 -4.42 0.28 15.08
N PRO A 5 -3.40 0.35 15.95
CA PRO A 5 -2.20 1.18 15.73
C PRO A 5 -1.55 0.98 14.36
N LEU A 6 -1.56 -0.27 13.86
CA LEU A 6 -1.08 -0.62 12.52
C LEU A 6 -1.81 0.15 11.42
N PHE A 7 -3.14 0.14 11.38
CA PHE A 7 -3.90 0.77 10.30
C PHE A 7 -3.81 2.29 10.35
N SER A 8 -3.76 2.87 11.55
CA SER A 8 -3.48 4.30 11.72
C SER A 8 -2.10 4.67 11.20
N TYR A 9 -1.09 3.84 11.47
CA TYR A 9 0.26 4.05 10.98
C TYR A 9 0.36 3.95 9.45
N ILE A 10 -0.23 2.91 8.85
CA ILE A 10 -0.25 2.74 7.38
C ILE A 10 -0.99 3.90 6.71
N THR A 11 -2.14 4.30 7.26
CA THR A 11 -2.90 5.46 6.75
C THR A 11 -2.08 6.73 6.82
N TYR A 12 -1.33 6.94 7.91
CA TYR A 12 -0.44 8.08 8.07
C TYR A 12 0.68 8.05 7.02
N ILE A 13 1.34 6.91 6.82
CA ILE A 13 2.39 6.79 5.79
C ILE A 13 1.80 7.15 4.42
N ALA A 14 0.76 6.43 3.98
CA ALA A 14 0.18 6.60 2.66
C ALA A 14 -0.25 8.05 2.38
N ARG A 15 -0.84 8.72 3.37
CA ARG A 15 -1.27 10.13 3.25
C ARG A 15 -0.10 11.11 3.14
N ASN A 16 1.06 10.80 3.72
CA ASN A 16 2.21 11.71 3.80
C ASN A 16 3.36 11.32 2.84
N LEU A 17 3.12 10.45 1.86
CA LEU A 17 4.10 10.11 0.82
C LEU A 17 4.29 11.26 -0.19
N VAL A 18 3.19 11.90 -0.58
CA VAL A 18 3.14 12.88 -1.68
C VAL A 18 2.11 13.96 -1.33
N GLN A 19 2.38 15.21 -1.69
CA GLN A 19 1.38 16.29 -1.55
C GLN A 19 0.25 16.08 -2.56
N CYS A 20 -0.97 15.86 -2.08
CA CYS A 20 -2.10 15.54 -2.94
C CYS A 20 -3.12 16.69 -3.01
N SER A 21 -3.71 16.89 -4.19
CA SER A 21 -4.85 17.80 -4.36
C SER A 21 -6.04 17.36 -3.50
N ARG A 22 -6.86 18.33 -3.05
CA ARG A 22 -8.13 18.06 -2.38
C ARG A 22 -9.30 17.92 -3.36
N GLU A 23 -9.06 18.25 -4.64
CA GLU A 23 -10.09 18.29 -5.68
C GLU A 23 -10.49 16.87 -6.12
N ARG A 24 -11.80 16.63 -6.18
CA ARG A 24 -12.35 15.35 -6.61
C ARG A 24 -12.85 15.47 -8.06
N ILE A 25 -11.92 15.29 -9.00
CA ILE A 25 -12.18 15.51 -10.43
C ILE A 25 -12.84 14.29 -11.09
N TYR A 26 -12.40 13.07 -10.77
CA TYR A 26 -12.88 11.84 -11.40
C TYR A 26 -14.05 11.20 -10.65
N HIS A 27 -14.96 10.52 -11.38
CA HIS A 27 -16.12 9.82 -10.80
C HIS A 27 -15.69 8.81 -9.72
N GLN A 28 -14.60 8.06 -9.93
CA GLN A 28 -14.08 7.11 -8.94
C GLN A 28 -13.78 7.72 -7.57
N HIS A 29 -13.51 9.03 -7.49
CA HIS A 29 -13.26 9.71 -6.23
C HIS A 29 -14.50 9.77 -5.32
N THR A 30 -15.70 9.64 -5.88
CA THR A 30 -16.95 9.57 -5.10
C THR A 30 -17.16 8.20 -4.47
N LEU A 31 -16.56 7.16 -5.07
CA LEU A 31 -16.65 5.78 -4.62
C LEU A 31 -15.61 5.45 -3.53
N LEU A 32 -14.57 6.28 -3.40
CA LEU A 32 -13.53 6.08 -2.40
C LEU A 32 -14.05 6.35 -0.98
N PRO A 33 -13.97 5.36 -0.07
CA PRO A 33 -14.20 5.62 1.35
C PRO A 33 -13.03 6.44 1.92
N SER A 34 -13.08 6.78 3.21
CA SER A 34 -11.91 7.37 3.87
C SER A 34 -10.69 6.44 3.75
N LEU A 35 -9.48 7.01 3.61
CA LEU A 35 -8.24 6.22 3.47
C LEU A 35 -8.07 5.17 4.57
N SER A 36 -8.41 5.51 5.82
CA SER A 36 -8.38 4.55 6.94
C SER A 36 -9.35 3.37 6.73
N LYS A 37 -10.59 3.65 6.30
CA LYS A 37 -11.57 2.60 6.00
C LYS A 37 -11.15 1.78 4.78
N PHE A 38 -10.53 2.40 3.78
CA PHE A 38 -10.00 1.73 2.61
C PHE A 38 -8.90 0.73 2.99
N VAL A 39 -7.87 1.20 3.70
CA VAL A 39 -6.76 0.40 4.22
C VAL A 39 -7.29 -0.81 5.00
N LYS A 40 -8.18 -0.57 5.97
CA LYS A 40 -8.82 -1.64 6.76
C LYS A 40 -9.58 -2.65 5.91
N THR A 41 -10.28 -2.17 4.88
CA THR A 41 -11.06 -3.04 3.98
C THR A 41 -10.12 -3.98 3.23
N ILE A 42 -9.00 -3.48 2.72
CA ILE A 42 -8.01 -4.30 2.01
C ILE A 42 -7.44 -5.36 2.95
N PHE A 43 -6.95 -4.98 4.14
CA PHE A 43 -6.39 -5.94 5.10
C PHE A 43 -7.39 -7.01 5.52
N LYS A 44 -8.61 -6.61 5.89
CA LYS A 44 -9.62 -7.54 6.41
C LYS A 44 -10.20 -8.46 5.33
N LYS A 45 -10.52 -7.92 4.15
CA LYS A 45 -11.11 -8.72 3.08
C LYS A 45 -10.08 -9.61 2.40
N CYS A 46 -8.86 -9.10 2.18
CA CYS A 46 -7.81 -9.83 1.48
C CYS A 46 -6.96 -10.71 2.40
N ARG A 47 -7.15 -10.65 3.72
CA ARG A 47 -6.43 -11.49 4.70
C ARG A 47 -4.91 -11.49 4.51
N LEU A 48 -4.34 -10.31 4.24
CA LEU A 48 -2.91 -10.17 3.96
C LEU A 48 -2.09 -10.64 5.17
N SER A 49 -1.08 -11.47 4.92
CA SER A 49 -0.19 -11.98 5.98
C SER A 49 0.71 -10.87 6.53
N PRO A 50 1.16 -10.95 7.81
CA PRO A 50 2.10 -10.00 8.39
C PRO A 50 3.34 -9.72 7.52
N ALA A 51 3.87 -10.76 6.85
CA ALA A 51 5.01 -10.64 5.94
C ALA A 51 4.69 -9.72 4.75
N VAL A 52 3.54 -9.89 4.09
CA VAL A 52 3.08 -9.01 3.01
C VAL A 52 2.93 -7.56 3.49
N ILE A 53 2.40 -7.36 4.70
CA ILE A 53 2.26 -6.01 5.29
C ILE A 53 3.62 -5.35 5.45
N VAL A 54 4.58 -6.04 6.07
CA VAL A 54 5.92 -5.49 6.33
C VAL A 54 6.66 -5.19 5.04
N VAL A 55 6.67 -6.12 4.08
CA VAL A 55 7.31 -5.94 2.77
C VAL A 55 6.68 -4.77 2.01
N GLY A 56 5.35 -4.66 2.02
CA GLY A 56 4.67 -3.55 1.38
C GLY A 56 4.97 -2.20 2.06
N LEU A 57 5.14 -2.17 3.39
CA LEU A 57 5.59 -0.97 4.09
C LEU A 57 7.04 -0.59 3.77
N ILE A 58 7.93 -1.58 3.63
CA ILE A 58 9.30 -1.37 3.13
C ILE A 58 9.25 -0.76 1.72
N TYR A 59 8.36 -1.24 0.85
CA TYR A 59 8.17 -0.67 -0.49
C TYR A 59 7.67 0.77 -0.46
N LEU A 60 6.77 1.14 0.46
CA LEU A 60 6.35 2.54 0.63
C LEU A 60 7.49 3.44 1.13
N ASP A 61 8.35 2.94 2.03
CA ASP A 61 9.54 3.67 2.49
C ASP A 61 10.56 3.86 1.35
N ARG A 62 10.80 2.82 0.54
CA ARG A 62 11.62 2.92 -0.67
C ARG A 62 11.05 3.91 -1.66
N LEU A 63 9.73 3.90 -1.89
CA LEU A 63 9.05 4.85 -2.75
C LEU A 63 9.31 6.27 -2.27
N LYS A 64 9.11 6.55 -0.98
CA LYS A 64 9.34 7.88 -0.38
C LYS A 64 10.74 8.42 -0.67
N LYS A 65 11.76 7.55 -0.60
CA LYS A 65 13.17 7.90 -0.84
C LYS A 65 13.50 8.14 -2.32
N ASN A 66 12.72 7.58 -3.24
CA ASN A 66 12.95 7.68 -4.69
C ASN A 66 12.02 8.67 -5.39
N LEU A 67 11.02 9.22 -4.69
CA LEU A 67 10.16 10.26 -5.24
C LEU A 67 10.95 11.56 -5.49
N PRO A 68 10.70 12.26 -6.61
CA PRO A 68 11.27 13.58 -6.84
C PRO A 68 10.88 14.58 -5.75
N ASN A 69 11.77 15.52 -5.46
CA ASN A 69 11.47 16.62 -4.55
C ASN A 69 10.25 17.40 -5.05
N GLY A 70 9.28 17.61 -4.16
CA GLY A 70 8.04 18.32 -4.50
C GLY A 70 7.08 17.51 -5.39
N ALA A 71 7.20 16.18 -5.42
CA ALA A 71 6.21 15.32 -6.06
C ALA A 71 4.79 15.67 -5.58
N LYS A 72 3.87 15.74 -6.53
CA LYS A 72 2.45 16.02 -6.30
C LYS A 72 1.58 14.92 -6.87
N GLY A 73 0.43 14.72 -6.24
CA GLY A 73 -0.54 13.70 -6.61
C GLY A 73 -1.95 14.25 -6.70
N GLU A 74 -2.83 13.43 -7.26
CA GLU A 74 -4.27 13.63 -7.26
C GLU A 74 -4.87 13.20 -5.91
N TYR A 75 -6.15 13.49 -5.71
CA TYR A 75 -6.88 13.14 -4.49
C TYR A 75 -6.72 11.67 -4.09
N ASP A 76 -6.69 10.76 -5.07
CA ASP A 76 -6.65 9.32 -4.82
C ASP A 76 -5.23 8.71 -4.86
N THR A 77 -4.19 9.52 -5.09
CA THR A 77 -2.79 9.04 -5.13
C THR A 77 -2.38 8.26 -3.87
N PRO A 78 -2.76 8.65 -2.64
CA PRO A 78 -2.45 7.86 -1.44
C PRO A 78 -3.02 6.44 -1.48
N TYR A 79 -4.19 6.25 -2.10
CA TYR A 79 -4.85 4.95 -2.25
C TYR A 79 -4.12 4.11 -3.31
N LYS A 80 -3.81 4.73 -4.46
CA LYS A 80 -3.06 4.11 -5.56
C LYS A 80 -1.68 3.61 -5.09
N LEU A 81 -0.93 4.44 -4.37
CA LEU A 81 0.39 4.08 -3.85
C LEU A 81 0.34 2.94 -2.82
N PHE A 82 -0.62 3.00 -1.89
CA PHE A 82 -0.84 1.93 -0.93
C PHE A 82 -1.20 0.61 -1.63
N LEU A 83 -2.13 0.63 -2.59
CA LEU A 83 -2.54 -0.56 -3.33
C LEU A 83 -1.38 -1.18 -4.11
N ALA A 84 -0.65 -0.37 -4.87
CA ALA A 84 0.47 -0.85 -5.66
C ALA A 84 1.52 -1.53 -4.78
N ALA A 85 1.85 -0.94 -3.62
CA ALA A 85 2.78 -1.55 -2.68
C ALA A 85 2.28 -2.90 -2.14
N MET A 86 1.00 -3.01 -1.75
CA MET A 86 0.42 -4.26 -1.25
C MET A 86 0.33 -5.34 -2.32
N ILE A 87 -0.05 -4.99 -3.55
CA ILE A 87 -0.14 -5.94 -4.67
C ILE A 87 1.25 -6.46 -5.01
N LEU A 88 2.25 -5.59 -5.13
CA LEU A 88 3.63 -5.99 -5.42
C LEU A 88 4.22 -6.86 -4.30
N ALA A 89 3.96 -6.51 -3.03
CA ALA A 89 4.39 -7.32 -1.89
C ALA A 89 3.73 -8.70 -1.88
N THR A 90 2.44 -8.78 -2.21
CA THR A 90 1.70 -10.04 -2.33
C THR A 90 2.31 -10.92 -3.43
N LYS A 91 2.53 -10.35 -4.63
CA LYS A 91 3.17 -11.05 -5.76
C LYS A 91 4.61 -11.47 -5.48
N TYR A 92 5.30 -10.79 -4.57
CA TYR A 92 6.68 -11.09 -4.20
C TYR A 92 6.78 -12.21 -3.17
N ILE A 93 5.86 -12.24 -2.20
CA ILE A 93 5.90 -13.18 -1.06
C ILE A 93 5.14 -14.47 -1.34
N GLU A 94 4.09 -14.43 -2.16
CA GLU A 94 3.24 -15.58 -2.39
C GLU A 94 3.55 -16.26 -3.72
N ASP A 95 3.71 -17.59 -3.69
CA ASP A 95 3.97 -18.41 -4.88
C ASP A 95 2.77 -18.48 -5.85
N HIS A 96 1.58 -18.08 -5.39
CA HIS A 96 0.36 -18.05 -6.18
C HIS A 96 -0.28 -16.65 -6.21
N SER A 97 -0.96 -16.33 -7.32
CA SER A 97 -1.59 -15.02 -7.50
C SER A 97 -2.93 -14.84 -6.76
N GLY A 98 -3.33 -15.77 -5.89
CA GLY A 98 -4.64 -15.82 -5.23
C GLY A 98 -5.03 -14.52 -4.51
N HIS A 99 -4.19 -14.02 -3.58
CA HIS A 99 -4.51 -12.79 -2.85
C HIS A 99 -4.37 -11.55 -3.72
N ALA A 100 -3.43 -11.52 -4.68
CA ALA A 100 -3.34 -10.42 -5.64
C ALA A 100 -4.63 -10.31 -6.46
N VAL A 101 -5.15 -11.42 -6.99
CA VAL A 101 -6.45 -11.48 -7.68
C VAL A 101 -7.59 -11.07 -6.75
N HIS A 102 -7.54 -11.45 -5.46
CA HIS A 102 -8.54 -11.05 -4.48
C HIS A 102 -8.54 -9.52 -4.24
N ILE A 103 -7.37 -8.88 -4.14
CA ILE A 103 -7.25 -7.42 -4.04
C ILE A 103 -7.92 -6.77 -5.25
N TYR A 104 -7.65 -7.25 -6.47
CA TYR A 104 -8.26 -6.71 -7.71
C TYR A 104 -9.78 -6.78 -7.67
N ARG A 105 -10.34 -7.90 -7.19
CA ARG A 105 -11.80 -8.06 -7.04
C ARG A 105 -12.39 -7.12 -5.99
N VAL A 106 -11.69 -6.91 -4.87
CA VAL A 106 -12.18 -6.01 -3.80
C VAL A 106 -12.24 -4.55 -4.27
N VAL A 107 -11.30 -4.13 -5.12
CA VAL A 107 -11.21 -2.74 -5.60
C VAL A 107 -11.85 -2.51 -6.97
N SER A 108 -12.36 -3.55 -7.63
CA SER A 108 -12.94 -3.45 -8.98
C SER A 108 -14.08 -2.43 -9.14
N PRO A 109 -14.87 -2.09 -8.09
CA PRO A 109 -15.84 -1.00 -8.21
C PRO A 109 -15.21 0.40 -8.34
N ILE A 110 -13.93 0.54 -7.99
CA ILE A 110 -13.21 1.82 -7.93
C ILE A 110 -12.16 1.91 -9.05
N TYR A 111 -11.43 0.82 -9.30
CA TYR A 111 -10.34 0.77 -10.28
C TYR A 111 -10.46 -0.46 -11.18
N THR A 112 -10.26 -0.25 -12.47
CA THR A 112 -10.19 -1.30 -13.47
C THR A 112 -8.88 -2.10 -13.35
N PRO A 113 -8.83 -3.35 -13.83
CA PRO A 113 -7.59 -4.12 -13.89
C PRO A 113 -6.47 -3.41 -14.65
N ARG A 114 -6.81 -2.62 -15.68
CA ARG A 114 -5.83 -1.84 -16.45
C ARG A 114 -5.19 -0.76 -15.57
N GLU A 115 -5.99 0.01 -14.85
CA GLU A 115 -5.49 1.05 -13.95
C GLU A 115 -4.62 0.46 -12.85
N LEU A 116 -5.02 -0.68 -12.26
CA LEU A 116 -4.21 -1.37 -11.25
C LEU A 116 -2.84 -1.78 -11.81
N ASN A 117 -2.81 -2.35 -13.02
CA ASN A 117 -1.54 -2.72 -13.67
C ASN A 117 -0.68 -1.48 -13.98
N GLU A 118 -1.28 -0.36 -14.36
CA GLU A 118 -0.58 0.92 -14.57
C GLU A 118 -0.03 1.50 -13.25
N MET A 119 -0.76 1.36 -12.14
CA MET A 119 -0.29 1.72 -10.80
C MET A 119 0.94 0.90 -10.42
N GLU A 120 0.90 -0.43 -10.61
CA GLU A 120 2.04 -1.31 -10.33
C GLU A 120 3.27 -0.95 -11.16
N ARG A 121 3.10 -0.78 -12.48
CA ARG A 121 4.20 -0.41 -13.39
C ARG A 121 4.83 0.92 -12.99
N SER A 122 4.00 1.92 -12.65
CA SER A 122 4.48 3.24 -12.21
C SER A 122 5.27 3.13 -10.90
N PHE A 123 4.78 2.32 -9.96
CA PHE A 123 5.45 2.07 -8.69
C PHE A 123 6.80 1.36 -8.90
N LEU A 124 6.84 0.32 -9.74
CA LEU A 124 8.06 -0.41 -10.09
C LEU A 124 9.12 0.49 -10.73
N ASN A 125 8.70 1.39 -11.63
CA ASN A 125 9.59 2.34 -12.27
C ASN A 125 10.23 3.28 -11.24
N ILE A 126 9.47 3.78 -10.26
CA ILE A 126 10.03 4.61 -9.18
C ILE A 126 11.02 3.82 -8.33
N LEU A 127 10.73 2.55 -8.04
CA LEU A 127 11.62 1.67 -7.30
C LEU A 127 12.82 1.17 -8.12
N LYS A 128 12.86 1.43 -9.43
CA LYS A 128 13.84 0.85 -10.37
C LYS A 128 13.91 -0.68 -10.23
N PHE A 129 12.75 -1.31 -10.02
CA PHE A 129 12.62 -2.75 -9.79
C PHE A 129 13.40 -3.30 -8.56
N ASN A 130 13.82 -2.45 -7.63
CA ASN A 130 14.45 -2.87 -6.38
C ASN A 130 13.42 -3.44 -5.40
N LEU A 131 12.98 -4.68 -5.67
CA LEU A 131 12.00 -5.41 -4.88
C LEU A 131 12.64 -6.40 -3.90
N TYR A 132 13.93 -6.69 -4.00
CA TYR A 132 14.57 -7.65 -3.11
C TYR A 132 14.41 -7.22 -1.64
N VAL A 133 13.89 -8.12 -0.80
CA VAL A 133 13.78 -7.93 0.65
C VAL A 133 14.27 -9.19 1.34
N ASP A 134 15.34 -9.08 2.12
CA ASP A 134 15.86 -10.17 2.93
C ASP A 134 15.35 -10.13 4.38
N SER A 135 15.66 -11.18 5.15
CA SER A 135 15.27 -11.30 6.56
C SER A 135 15.85 -10.19 7.44
N ASP A 136 17.07 -9.74 7.20
CA ASP A 136 17.70 -8.66 7.97
C ASP A 136 16.96 -7.33 7.76
N GLN A 137 16.54 -7.04 6.52
CA GLN A 137 15.73 -5.87 6.22
C GLN A 137 14.36 -5.92 6.90
N VAL A 138 13.71 -7.09 6.91
CA VAL A 138 12.45 -7.31 7.64
C VAL A 138 12.65 -7.08 9.14
N ASP A 139 13.66 -7.71 9.74
CA ASP A 139 13.94 -7.62 11.17
C ASP A 139 14.24 -6.18 11.60
N LYS A 140 15.08 -5.47 10.84
CA LYS A 140 15.40 -4.06 11.09
C LYS A 140 14.15 -3.20 10.98
N PHE A 141 13.31 -3.43 9.97
CA PHE A 141 12.07 -2.67 9.81
C PHE A 141 11.10 -2.91 10.97
N VAL A 142 10.91 -4.17 11.38
CA VAL A 142 10.01 -4.52 12.49
C VAL A 142 10.50 -3.91 13.80
N LYS A 143 11.80 -4.04 14.12
CA LYS A 143 12.40 -3.44 15.33
C LYS A 143 12.23 -1.91 15.36
N ALA A 144 12.48 -1.24 14.23
CA ALA A 144 12.35 0.21 14.13
C ALA A 144 10.90 0.73 14.26
N HIS A 145 9.91 -0.14 14.07
CA HIS A 145 8.48 0.22 14.04
C HIS A 145 7.61 -0.60 15.00
N GLN A 146 8.23 -1.28 15.98
CA GLN A 146 7.59 -2.28 16.83
C GLN A 146 6.31 -1.75 17.51
N ASP A 147 6.36 -0.56 18.10
CA ASP A 147 5.23 0.08 18.79
C ASP A 147 4.03 0.35 17.89
N LYS A 148 4.29 0.57 16.60
CA LYS A 148 3.29 0.93 15.59
C LYS A 148 2.73 -0.29 14.87
N LEU A 149 3.55 -1.32 14.69
CA LEU A 149 3.17 -2.52 13.97
C LEU A 149 2.26 -3.41 14.81
N GLN A 150 2.57 -3.58 16.11
CA GLN A 150 1.83 -4.45 17.03
C GLN A 150 1.38 -5.78 16.39
N LEU A 151 2.23 -6.34 15.53
CA LEU A 151 1.94 -7.59 14.84
C LEU A 151 2.09 -8.69 15.88
N HIS A 152 0.98 -9.27 16.31
CA HIS A 152 1.00 -10.50 17.09
C HIS A 152 1.44 -11.63 16.15
N PHE A 153 2.70 -12.01 16.22
CA PHE A 153 3.18 -13.27 15.66
C PHE A 153 2.59 -14.38 16.55
N ALA A 154 1.51 -15.00 16.09
CA ALA A 154 0.93 -16.19 16.71
C ALA A 154 1.71 -17.43 16.28
#